data_AF-A0AAV6TN99-F1
#
_entry.id   AF-A0AAV6TN99-F1
#
_cell.length_a   1.000
_cell.length_b   1.000
_cell.length_c   1.000
_cell.angle_alpha   90.00
_cell.angle_beta   90.00
_cell.angle_gamma   90.00
#
_symmetry.space_group_name_H-M   'P 1'
#
loop_
_entity.id
_entity.type
_entity.pdbx_description
1 polymer ?
#
loop_
_entity_poly.entity_id
_entity_poly.type
_entity_poly.pdbx_seq_one_letter_code
_entity_poly.pdbx_strand_id
1 'polypeptide(L)'
;MFGLAPSGVDIVLDCLCGEDSNKGYGLLKPMGRYILYGNSNIVTGETKSIFSAAKSWWTVDKLKPMKLFDENRSVSGFHLRHLLYKQDGHEYVRNAVEKIFKLWLDGQIKPIVDSTYAFEDIPEAMQHLHERKNIGKITIDPAMEPKPKPVVESKKRKDSVKADKKAAAENNTQKNEENKTEKAEEKTEEKEKEDKDKDAPAEAS
;
A
#
# COMPACT_ATOMS: atom_id res chain seq x y z
N MET A 1 8.73 -3.43 27.01
CA MET A 1 8.82 -4.90 27.17
C MET A 1 9.75 -5.43 26.09
N PHE A 2 11.03 -5.67 26.41
CA PHE A 2 12.00 -6.33 25.52
C PHE A 2 12.76 -7.39 26.31
N GLY A 3 12.06 -8.49 26.62
CA GLY A 3 12.60 -9.57 27.47
C GLY A 3 13.53 -10.56 26.76
N LEU A 4 13.65 -10.50 25.43
CA LEU A 4 14.39 -11.51 24.66
C LEU A 4 15.86 -11.15 24.40
N ALA A 5 16.21 -9.86 24.35
CA ALA A 5 17.58 -9.40 24.07
C ALA A 5 17.86 -8.05 24.77
N PRO A 6 18.20 -8.05 26.07
CA PRO A 6 18.39 -6.83 26.86
C PRO A 6 19.51 -5.93 26.33
N SER A 7 20.53 -6.54 25.72
CA SER A 7 21.67 -5.85 25.11
C SER A 7 21.43 -5.44 23.66
N GLY A 8 20.26 -5.73 23.08
CA GLY A 8 20.02 -5.57 21.64
C GLY A 8 20.48 -6.76 20.79
N VAL A 9 20.56 -6.57 19.47
CA VAL A 9 20.87 -7.59 18.46
C VAL A 9 21.97 -7.13 17.49
N ASP A 10 22.65 -8.08 16.87
CA ASP A 10 23.75 -7.83 15.93
C ASP A 10 23.25 -7.55 14.51
N ILE A 11 22.10 -8.13 14.13
CA ILE A 11 21.51 -7.97 12.80
C ILE A 11 20.00 -7.77 12.94
N VAL A 12 19.48 -6.79 12.21
CA VAL A 12 18.04 -6.62 11.98
C VAL A 12 17.78 -6.78 10.49
N LEU A 13 16.87 -7.70 10.14
CA LEU A 13 16.38 -7.89 8.78
C LEU A 13 14.97 -7.31 8.71
N ASP A 14 14.81 -6.16 8.05
CA ASP A 14 13.54 -5.45 7.97
C ASP A 14 12.83 -5.66 6.62
N CYS A 15 11.61 -6.22 6.66
CA CYS A 15 10.72 -6.36 5.52
C CYS A 15 9.54 -5.36 5.52
N LEU A 16 9.36 -4.60 6.59
CA LEU A 16 8.20 -3.73 6.80
C LEU A 16 8.48 -2.30 6.32
N CYS A 17 9.63 -1.73 6.71
CA CYS A 17 9.96 -0.31 6.56
C CYS A 17 9.01 0.65 7.29
N GLY A 18 9.28 1.96 7.22
CA GLY A 18 8.44 3.00 7.82
C GLY A 18 8.67 3.16 9.32
N GLU A 19 7.60 3.25 10.10
CA GLU A 19 7.64 3.59 11.53
C GLU A 19 8.42 2.58 12.39
N ASP A 20 8.47 1.32 11.97
CA ASP A 20 9.21 0.28 12.68
C ASP A 20 10.72 0.33 12.44
N SER A 21 11.18 1.07 11.43
CA SER A 21 12.60 1.18 11.09
C SER A 21 13.42 1.76 12.24
N ASN A 22 12.88 2.78 12.93
CA ASN A 22 13.53 3.39 14.08
C ASN A 22 13.60 2.43 15.27
N LYS A 23 12.60 1.56 15.45
CA LYS A 23 12.61 0.53 16.50
C LYS A 23 13.67 -0.52 16.19
N GLY A 24 13.69 -1.04 14.96
CA GLY A 24 14.70 -1.99 14.51
C GLY A 24 16.11 -1.44 14.64
N TYR A 25 16.35 -0.22 14.18
CA TYR A 25 17.64 0.46 14.36
C TYR A 25 18.00 0.64 15.84
N GLY A 26 17.04 1.03 16.68
CA GLY A 26 17.23 1.20 18.12
C GLY A 26 17.66 -0.08 18.85
N LEU A 27 17.31 -1.26 18.32
CA LEU A 27 17.69 -2.57 18.87
C LEU A 27 19.12 -2.98 18.56
N LEU A 28 19.85 -2.27 17.69
CA LEU A 28 21.20 -2.67 17.32
C LEU A 28 22.21 -2.51 18.46
N LYS A 29 23.10 -3.49 18.61
CA LYS A 29 24.35 -3.33 19.37
C LYS A 29 25.34 -2.41 18.62
N PRO A 30 26.40 -1.92 19.29
CA PRO A 30 27.59 -1.46 18.57
C PRO A 30 28.07 -2.56 17.59
N MET A 31 28.52 -2.14 16.41
CA MET A 31 28.80 -2.97 15.22
C MET A 31 27.58 -3.68 14.60
N GLY A 32 26.37 -3.34 15.04
CA GLY A 32 25.13 -3.90 14.51
C GLY A 32 24.82 -3.45 13.08
N ARG A 33 24.08 -4.30 12.36
CA ARG A 33 23.70 -4.10 10.96
C ARG A 33 22.20 -4.14 10.77
N TYR A 34 21.64 -3.05 10.26
CA TYR A 34 20.26 -2.99 9.80
C TYR A 34 20.21 -3.21 8.29
N ILE A 35 19.42 -4.17 7.83
CA ILE A 35 19.26 -4.50 6.41
C ILE A 35 17.78 -4.39 6.03
N LEU A 36 17.46 -3.37 5.24
CA LEU A 36 16.14 -3.21 4.63
C LEU A 36 16.04 -4.06 3.36
N TYR A 37 15.06 -4.97 3.30
CA TYR A 37 14.85 -5.81 2.10
C TYR A 37 13.40 -5.93 1.64
N GLY A 38 12.46 -5.26 2.33
CA GLY A 38 11.05 -5.24 1.95
C GLY A 38 10.38 -3.92 2.31
N ASN A 39 9.17 -3.73 1.79
CA ASN A 39 8.34 -2.57 2.10
C ASN A 39 6.87 -2.99 2.24
N SER A 40 6.63 -4.02 3.04
CA SER A 40 5.33 -4.66 3.21
C SER A 40 4.26 -3.74 3.81
N ASN A 41 4.64 -2.61 4.40
CA ASN A 41 3.71 -1.59 4.89
C ASN A 41 3.09 -0.72 3.76
N ILE A 42 3.64 -0.73 2.54
CA ILE A 42 3.03 -0.03 1.39
C ILE A 42 1.83 -0.82 0.81
N VAL A 43 1.78 -2.14 1.03
CA VAL A 43 0.81 -3.04 0.37
C VAL A 43 -0.52 -3.16 1.13
N THR A 44 -0.64 -2.58 2.34
CA THR A 44 -1.81 -2.75 3.23
C THR A 44 -2.99 -1.79 2.97
N GLY A 45 -2.93 -0.91 1.98
CA GLY A 45 -3.96 0.10 1.76
C GLY A 45 -4.68 -0.05 0.43
N GLU A 46 -5.87 -0.65 0.40
CA GLU A 46 -6.75 -0.59 -0.78
C GLU A 46 -7.18 0.85 -1.14
N THR A 47 -7.02 1.84 -0.26
CA THR A 47 -7.45 3.23 -0.54
C THR A 47 -6.70 4.33 0.22
N LYS A 48 -5.56 4.07 0.88
CA LYS A 48 -4.85 5.11 1.67
C LYS A 48 -3.48 5.46 1.12
N SER A 49 -3.54 6.34 0.11
CA SER A 49 -2.58 7.36 -0.30
C SER A 49 -1.08 7.06 -0.12
N ILE A 50 -0.43 6.81 -1.25
CA ILE A 50 1.02 6.87 -1.49
C ILE A 50 1.66 8.11 -0.83
N PHE A 51 0.90 9.20 -0.65
CA PHE A 51 1.34 10.41 0.03
C PHE A 51 1.67 10.20 1.52
N SER A 52 0.96 9.30 2.21
CA SER A 52 1.25 8.94 3.60
C SER A 52 2.54 8.10 3.72
N ALA A 53 2.77 7.19 2.76
CA ALA A 53 4.01 6.42 2.66
C ALA A 53 5.21 7.33 2.34
N ALA A 54 5.04 8.33 1.48
CA ALA A 54 6.07 9.33 1.18
C ALA A 54 6.38 10.24 2.39
N LYS A 55 5.37 10.64 3.16
CA LYS A 55 5.56 11.39 4.41
C LYS A 55 6.31 10.56 5.47
N SER A 56 6.05 9.26 5.53
CA SER A 56 6.77 8.33 6.40
C SER A 56 8.23 8.14 5.96
N TRP A 57 8.48 8.06 4.65
CA TRP A 57 9.85 8.06 4.09
C TRP A 57 10.63 9.34 4.46
N TRP A 58 9.97 10.50 4.40
CA TRP A 58 10.58 11.79 4.80
C TRP A 58 10.91 11.87 6.29
N THR A 59 10.35 10.99 7.13
CA THR A 59 10.77 10.86 8.54
C THR A 59 11.96 9.91 8.74
N VAL A 60 12.24 9.06 7.75
CA VAL A 60 13.44 8.17 7.70
C VAL A 60 14.69 8.95 7.27
N ASP A 61 14.54 10.13 6.65
CA ASP A 61 15.63 11.12 6.36
C ASP A 61 16.40 11.60 7.62
N LYS A 62 16.12 11.04 8.79
CA LYS A 62 16.80 11.31 10.06
C LYS A 62 18.01 10.40 10.34
N LEU A 63 18.30 9.39 9.51
CA LEU A 63 19.52 8.59 9.64
C LEU A 63 20.73 9.37 9.08
N LYS A 64 21.28 10.24 9.91
CA LYS A 64 22.47 11.04 9.58
C LYS A 64 23.74 10.17 9.63
N PRO A 65 24.68 10.29 8.68
CA PRO A 65 25.95 9.57 8.71
C PRO A 65 26.73 9.70 10.04
N MET A 66 26.69 10.88 10.67
CA MET A 66 27.34 11.10 11.97
C MET A 66 26.78 10.21 13.09
N LYS A 67 25.47 9.95 13.07
CA LYS A 67 24.84 9.06 14.06
C LYS A 67 25.34 7.62 13.90
N LEU A 68 25.49 7.16 12.65
CA LEU A 68 26.05 5.84 12.35
C LEU A 68 27.49 5.70 12.85
N PHE A 69 28.29 6.75 12.67
CA PHE A 69 29.67 6.84 13.15
C PHE A 69 29.73 6.80 14.69
N ASP A 70 29.00 7.68 15.37
CA ASP A 70 29.02 7.79 16.83
C ASP A 70 28.50 6.51 17.51
N GLU A 71 27.42 5.92 16.98
CA GLU A 71 26.79 4.73 17.54
C GLU A 71 27.42 3.42 17.05
N ASN A 72 28.40 3.49 16.14
CA ASN A 72 29.09 2.33 15.60
C ASN A 72 28.12 1.36 14.89
N ARG A 73 27.19 1.86 14.06
CA ARG A 73 26.15 1.04 13.41
C ARG A 73 26.19 1.21 11.90
N SER A 74 25.66 0.22 11.17
CA SER A 74 25.49 0.32 9.72
C SER A 74 24.04 0.07 9.30
N VAL A 75 23.64 0.73 8.22
CA VAL A 75 22.34 0.59 7.58
C VAL A 75 22.57 0.30 6.10
N SER A 76 21.93 -0.73 5.57
CA SER A 76 22.02 -1.10 4.16
C SER A 76 20.66 -1.49 3.59
N GLY A 77 20.55 -1.40 2.27
CA GLY A 77 19.39 -1.87 1.51
C GLY A 77 19.76 -3.07 0.65
N PHE A 78 18.83 -4.02 0.52
CA PHE A 78 18.98 -5.17 -0.35
C PHE A 78 17.72 -5.36 -1.19
N HIS A 79 17.88 -5.39 -2.51
CA HIS A 79 16.76 -5.59 -3.43
C HIS A 79 17.15 -6.58 -4.54
N LEU A 80 16.83 -7.86 -4.32
CA LEU A 80 17.26 -8.97 -5.19
C LEU A 80 16.92 -8.75 -6.67
N ARG A 81 15.70 -8.26 -6.98
CA ARG A 81 15.29 -7.98 -8.36
C ARG A 81 16.16 -6.90 -9.03
N HIS A 82 16.61 -5.90 -8.27
CA HIS A 82 17.48 -4.86 -8.83
C HIS A 82 18.89 -5.40 -9.03
N LEU A 83 19.40 -6.14 -8.05
CA LEU A 83 20.69 -6.79 -8.17
C LEU A 83 20.75 -7.72 -9.39
N LEU A 84 19.69 -8.50 -9.60
CA LEU A 84 19.62 -9.46 -10.69
C LEU A 84 19.41 -8.81 -12.06
N TYR A 85 18.52 -7.82 -12.20
CA TYR A 85 18.09 -7.34 -13.52
C TYR A 85 18.52 -5.91 -13.86
N LYS A 86 19.17 -5.18 -12.95
CA LYS A 86 19.58 -3.77 -13.15
C LYS A 86 21.03 -3.47 -12.81
N GLN A 87 21.75 -4.43 -12.22
CA GLN A 87 23.10 -4.22 -11.67
C GLN A 87 24.05 -5.38 -12.00
N ASP A 88 23.73 -6.18 -13.02
CA ASP A 88 24.53 -7.28 -13.54
C ASP A 88 24.99 -8.31 -12.48
N GLY A 89 24.24 -8.44 -11.37
CA GLY A 89 24.58 -9.31 -10.23
C GLY A 89 24.31 -10.80 -10.45
N HIS A 90 24.17 -11.26 -11.70
CA HIS A 90 23.78 -12.62 -12.04
C HIS A 90 24.72 -13.69 -11.45
N GLU A 91 26.03 -13.50 -11.60
CA GLU A 91 27.03 -14.46 -11.10
C GLU A 91 27.01 -14.52 -9.57
N TYR A 92 26.93 -13.36 -8.91
CA TYR A 92 26.83 -13.29 -7.45
C TYR A 92 25.59 -14.02 -6.92
N VAL A 93 24.42 -13.76 -7.54
CA VAL A 93 23.17 -14.42 -7.16
C VAL A 93 23.24 -15.92 -7.41
N ARG A 94 23.81 -16.35 -8.55
CA ARG A 94 24.02 -17.77 -8.86
C ARG A 94 24.83 -18.47 -7.76
N ASN A 95 25.99 -17.91 -7.40
CA ASN A 95 26.85 -18.46 -6.36
C ASN A 95 26.14 -18.53 -5.00
N ALA A 96 25.25 -17.57 -4.69
CA ALA A 96 24.44 -17.63 -3.48
C ALA A 96 23.38 -18.75 -3.54
N VAL A 97 22.70 -18.92 -4.68
CA VAL A 97 21.71 -19.99 -4.87
C VAL A 97 22.36 -21.36 -4.80
N GLU A 98 23.56 -21.55 -5.37
CA GLU A 98 24.30 -22.81 -5.29
C GLU A 98 24.61 -23.19 -3.83
N LYS A 99 24.97 -22.21 -2.98
CA LYS A 99 25.14 -22.43 -1.54
C LYS A 99 23.84 -22.83 -0.86
N ILE A 100 22.72 -22.18 -1.20
CA ILE A 100 21.39 -22.53 -0.67
C ILE A 100 21.02 -23.97 -1.05
N PHE A 101 21.22 -24.37 -2.31
CA PHE A 101 20.96 -25.75 -2.74
C PHE A 101 21.84 -26.76 -2.04
N LYS A 102 23.11 -26.44 -1.80
CA LYS A 102 23.97 -27.29 -0.97
C LYS A 102 23.39 -27.47 0.43
N LEU A 103 23.00 -26.39 1.11
CA LEU A 103 22.37 -26.46 2.43
C LEU A 103 21.08 -27.30 2.42
N TRP A 104 20.30 -27.23 1.34
CA TRP A 104 19.08 -28.00 1.18
C TRP A 104 19.37 -29.50 0.98
N LEU A 105 20.30 -29.84 0.09
CA LEU A 105 20.75 -31.21 -0.13
C LEU A 105 21.36 -31.84 1.13
N ASP A 106 22.08 -31.04 1.91
CA ASP A 106 22.65 -31.43 3.21
C ASP A 106 21.58 -31.50 4.33
N GLY A 107 20.32 -31.19 4.04
CA GLY A 107 19.18 -31.26 4.97
C GLY A 107 19.16 -30.16 6.04
N GLN A 108 20.01 -29.15 5.92
CA GLN A 108 20.14 -28.04 6.89
C GLN A 108 19.03 -27.00 6.77
N ILE A 109 18.46 -26.86 5.58
CA ILE A 109 17.30 -26.00 5.34
C ILE A 109 16.16 -26.81 4.73
N LYS A 110 14.93 -26.49 5.13
CA LYS A 110 13.71 -27.12 4.61
C LYS A 110 12.73 -26.02 4.18
N PRO A 111 12.37 -25.94 2.89
CA PRO A 111 11.34 -25.00 2.45
C PRO A 111 9.99 -25.40 3.04
N ILE A 112 9.26 -24.42 3.56
CA ILE A 112 7.92 -24.62 4.13
C ILE A 112 6.92 -24.13 3.09
N VAL A 113 6.11 -25.06 2.58
CA VAL A 113 4.95 -24.74 1.75
C VAL A 113 3.76 -24.60 2.68
N ASP A 114 3.13 -23.44 2.65
CA ASP A 114 1.91 -23.15 3.41
C ASP A 114 0.70 -23.82 2.75
N SER A 115 0.52 -23.52 1.47
CA SER A 115 -0.65 -23.92 0.70
C SER A 115 -0.34 -24.00 -0.80
N THR A 116 -1.11 -24.84 -1.48
CA THR A 116 -1.08 -25.01 -2.94
C THR A 116 -2.48 -24.78 -3.49
N TYR A 117 -2.57 -24.01 -4.57
CA TYR A 117 -3.81 -23.65 -5.23
C TYR A 117 -3.77 -24.02 -6.71
N ALA A 118 -4.92 -24.35 -7.27
CA ALA A 118 -5.12 -24.42 -8.71
C ALA A 118 -5.01 -23.03 -9.34
N PHE A 119 -4.85 -22.98 -10.67
CA PHE A 119 -4.74 -21.71 -11.39
C PHE A 119 -6.02 -20.85 -11.28
N GLU A 120 -7.19 -21.49 -11.25
CA GLU A 120 -8.50 -20.84 -11.13
C GLU A 120 -8.79 -20.30 -9.72
N ASP A 121 -7.96 -20.67 -8.74
CA ASP A 121 -8.05 -20.28 -7.33
C ASP A 121 -7.02 -19.20 -6.95
N ILE A 122 -6.40 -18.55 -7.94
CA ILE A 122 -5.49 -17.40 -7.72
C ILE A 122 -6.12 -16.28 -6.88
N PRO A 123 -7.40 -15.88 -7.08
CA PRO A 123 -8.02 -14.86 -6.23
C PRO A 123 -7.97 -15.22 -4.74
N GLU A 124 -8.28 -16.46 -4.41
CA GLU A 124 -8.27 -17.01 -3.06
C GLU A 124 -6.83 -17.09 -2.51
N ALA A 125 -5.86 -17.49 -3.34
CA ALA A 125 -4.43 -17.51 -2.98
C ALA A 125 -3.91 -16.10 -2.66
N MET A 126 -4.27 -15.10 -3.49
CA MET A 126 -3.91 -13.70 -3.29
C MET A 126 -4.57 -13.11 -2.05
N GLN A 127 -5.84 -13.45 -1.79
CA GLN A 127 -6.53 -13.04 -0.57
C GLN A 127 -5.84 -13.63 0.67
N HIS A 128 -5.48 -14.92 0.65
CA HIS A 128 -4.78 -15.57 1.76
C HIS A 128 -3.43 -14.89 2.08
N LEU A 129 -2.67 -14.52 1.03
CA LEU A 129 -1.43 -13.76 1.16
C LEU A 129 -1.66 -12.34 1.71
N HIS A 130 -2.68 -11.65 1.20
CA HIS A 130 -2.99 -10.27 1.58
C HIS A 130 -3.45 -10.18 3.04
N GLU A 131 -4.25 -11.15 3.49
CA GLU A 131 -4.69 -11.29 4.88
C GLU A 131 -3.56 -11.74 5.82
N ARG A 132 -2.34 -12.01 5.27
CA ARG A 132 -1.15 -12.44 6.02
C ARG A 132 -1.40 -13.71 6.86
N LYS A 133 -2.24 -14.62 6.35
CA LYS A 133 -2.60 -15.88 7.04
C LYS A 133 -1.61 -17.02 6.74
N ASN A 134 -0.77 -16.87 5.72
CA ASN A 134 0.16 -17.89 5.29
C ASN A 134 1.35 -18.05 6.26
N ILE A 135 1.69 -19.29 6.59
CA ILE A 135 2.92 -19.67 7.30
C ILE A 135 3.81 -20.46 6.33
N GLY A 136 4.60 -19.72 5.57
CA GLY A 136 5.45 -20.28 4.51
C GLY A 136 5.04 -19.81 3.12
N LYS A 137 5.42 -20.60 2.11
CA LYS A 137 5.25 -20.25 0.70
C LYS A 137 3.89 -20.71 0.18
N ILE A 138 3.15 -19.80 -0.43
CA ILE A 138 1.99 -20.13 -1.28
C ILE A 138 2.50 -20.52 -2.67
N THR A 139 1.98 -21.62 -3.20
CA THR A 139 2.34 -22.18 -4.51
C THR A 139 1.11 -22.32 -5.40
N ILE A 140 1.31 -22.23 -6.71
CA ILE A 140 0.28 -22.50 -7.72
C ILE A 140 0.70 -23.76 -8.46
N ASP A 141 -0.20 -24.72 -8.55
CA ASP A 141 -0.02 -25.96 -9.31
C ASP A 141 -0.99 -25.97 -10.51
N PRO A 142 -0.49 -25.82 -11.74
CA PRO A 142 -1.32 -25.85 -12.95
C PRO A 142 -2.04 -27.18 -13.20
N ALA A 143 -1.63 -28.27 -12.55
CA ALA A 143 -2.26 -29.59 -12.70
C ALA A 143 -3.33 -29.88 -11.63
N MET A 144 -3.50 -28.99 -10.64
CA MET A 144 -4.45 -29.16 -9.56
C MET A 144 -5.86 -28.78 -10.00
N GLU A 145 -6.86 -29.59 -9.64
CA GLU A 145 -8.27 -29.24 -9.86
C GLU A 145 -8.72 -28.13 -8.89
N PRO A 146 -9.59 -27.20 -9.35
CA PRO A 146 -10.06 -26.10 -8.52
C PRO A 146 -10.95 -26.56 -7.38
N LYS A 147 -10.87 -25.86 -6.26
CA LYS A 147 -11.74 -26.14 -5.11
C LYS A 147 -13.21 -25.86 -5.48
N PRO A 148 -14.18 -26.67 -5.02
CA PRO A 148 -15.59 -26.41 -5.27
C PRO A 148 -15.96 -25.06 -4.68
N LYS A 149 -16.28 -24.08 -5.54
CA LYS A 149 -16.72 -22.77 -5.09
C LYS A 149 -18.13 -22.92 -4.49
N PRO A 150 -18.40 -22.42 -3.27
CA PRO A 150 -19.77 -22.37 -2.79
C PRO A 150 -20.59 -21.58 -3.80
N VAL A 151 -21.70 -22.16 -4.25
CA VAL A 151 -22.63 -21.51 -5.17
C VAL A 151 -23.15 -20.26 -4.47
N VAL A 152 -22.55 -19.11 -4.75
CA VAL A 152 -23.12 -17.82 -4.34
C VAL A 152 -24.42 -17.72 -5.12
N GLU A 153 -25.56 -17.88 -4.44
CA GLU A 153 -26.88 -17.65 -5.03
C GLU A 153 -26.91 -16.24 -5.60
N SER A 154 -26.66 -16.12 -6.91
CA SER A 154 -26.88 -14.92 -7.69
C SER A 154 -28.39 -14.74 -7.94
N LYS A 155 -29.18 -14.67 -6.87
CA LYS A 155 -30.61 -14.35 -6.88
C LYS A 155 -30.91 -13.29 -5.82
N LYS A 156 -30.47 -12.04 -6.05
CA LYS A 156 -31.11 -10.81 -5.50
C LYS A 156 -30.51 -9.46 -5.92
N ARG A 157 -29.67 -9.38 -6.98
CA ARG A 157 -29.15 -8.08 -7.48
C ARG A 157 -29.68 -7.64 -8.86
N LYS A 158 -30.61 -8.38 -9.47
CA LYS A 158 -31.24 -7.98 -10.75
C LYS A 158 -32.57 -7.23 -10.61
N ASP A 159 -33.22 -7.27 -9.44
CA ASP A 159 -34.51 -6.59 -9.25
C ASP A 159 -34.39 -5.19 -8.60
N SER A 160 -33.33 -4.90 -7.84
CA SER A 160 -33.13 -3.56 -7.26
C SER A 160 -32.65 -2.51 -8.26
N VAL A 161 -31.90 -2.90 -9.31
CA VAL A 161 -31.40 -1.94 -10.32
C VAL A 161 -32.50 -1.47 -11.30
N LYS A 162 -33.60 -2.23 -11.43
CA LYS A 162 -34.74 -1.84 -12.29
C LYS A 162 -35.72 -0.90 -11.59
N ALA A 163 -35.82 -0.94 -10.26
CA ALA A 163 -36.66 -0.03 -9.49
C ALA A 163 -36.04 1.38 -9.39
N ASP A 164 -34.74 1.47 -9.12
CA ASP A 164 -34.07 2.78 -8.93
C ASP A 164 -33.91 3.58 -10.22
N LYS A 165 -33.83 2.92 -11.39
CA LYS A 165 -33.76 3.61 -12.69
C LYS A 165 -35.09 4.22 -13.14
N LYS A 166 -36.24 3.77 -12.62
CA LYS A 166 -37.55 4.34 -12.98
C LYS A 166 -37.89 5.55 -12.11
N ALA A 167 -37.48 5.56 -10.84
CA ALA A 167 -37.68 6.70 -9.94
C ALA A 167 -36.78 7.91 -10.26
N ALA A 168 -35.58 7.68 -10.82
CA ALA A 168 -34.68 8.77 -11.21
C ALA A 168 -35.12 9.53 -12.49
N ALA A 169 -35.95 8.92 -13.33
CA ALA A 169 -36.42 9.53 -14.57
C ALA A 169 -37.60 10.51 -14.36
N GLU A 170 -38.45 10.27 -13.35
CA GLU A 170 -39.59 11.16 -13.05
C GLU A 170 -39.15 12.39 -12.22
N ASN A 171 -38.18 12.25 -11.31
CA ASN A 171 -37.68 13.36 -10.49
C ASN A 171 -36.80 14.37 -11.25
N ASN A 172 -36.29 14.03 -12.44
CA ASN A 172 -35.42 14.92 -13.22
C ASN A 172 -36.21 15.87 -14.16
N THR A 173 -37.52 15.65 -14.32
CA THR A 173 -38.38 16.50 -15.14
C THR A 173 -38.97 17.66 -14.31
N GLN A 174 -39.32 17.43 -13.03
CA GLN A 174 -39.81 18.50 -12.15
C GLN A 174 -38.70 19.44 -11.65
N LYS A 175 -37.49 18.94 -11.37
CA LYS A 175 -36.38 19.76 -10.85
C LYS A 175 -35.75 20.71 -11.87
N ASN A 176 -36.04 20.51 -13.16
CA ASN A 176 -35.56 21.38 -14.25
C ASN A 176 -36.53 22.53 -14.58
N GLU A 177 -37.79 22.46 -14.15
CA GLU A 177 -38.74 23.56 -14.27
C GLU A 177 -38.61 24.55 -13.10
N GLU A 178 -38.38 24.09 -11.87
CA GLU A 178 -38.16 24.98 -10.71
C GLU A 178 -36.86 25.80 -10.83
N ASN A 179 -35.75 25.18 -11.27
CA ASN A 179 -34.46 25.86 -11.44
C ASN A 179 -34.41 26.89 -12.59
N LYS A 180 -35.40 26.90 -13.50
CA LYS A 180 -35.50 27.93 -14.55
C LYS A 180 -36.23 29.18 -14.07
N THR A 181 -37.10 29.06 -13.07
CA THR A 181 -37.89 30.18 -12.54
C THR A 181 -37.07 31.01 -11.54
N GLU A 182 -36.31 30.36 -10.65
CA GLU A 182 -35.46 31.06 -9.66
C GLU A 182 -34.30 31.85 -10.32
N LYS A 183 -33.76 31.35 -11.43
CA LYS A 183 -32.63 32.00 -12.14
C LYS A 183 -33.06 33.21 -12.99
N ALA A 184 -34.37 33.40 -13.19
CA ALA A 184 -34.93 34.56 -13.87
C ALA A 184 -35.22 35.71 -12.89
N GLU A 185 -35.58 35.39 -11.64
CA GLU A 185 -35.85 36.40 -10.59
C GLU A 185 -34.54 37.03 -10.07
N GLU A 186 -33.48 36.23 -9.85
CA GLU A 186 -32.19 36.73 -9.33
C GLU A 186 -31.47 37.69 -10.31
N LYS A 187 -31.65 37.50 -11.63
CA LYS A 187 -31.09 38.38 -12.67
C LYS A 187 -31.83 39.72 -12.83
N THR A 188 -33.03 39.83 -12.28
CA THR A 188 -33.82 41.06 -12.34
C THR A 188 -33.49 41.97 -11.15
N GLU A 189 -33.14 41.38 -9.99
CA GLU A 189 -32.73 42.13 -8.79
C GLU A 189 -31.28 42.67 -8.83
N GLU A 190 -30.34 42.01 -9.53
CA GLU A 190 -28.98 42.53 -9.68
C GLU A 190 -28.91 43.76 -10.62
N LYS A 191 -29.80 43.83 -11.62
CA LYS A 191 -29.85 44.98 -12.54
C LYS A 191 -30.44 46.25 -11.94
N GLU A 192 -31.30 46.15 -10.92
CA GLU A 192 -31.84 47.32 -10.22
C GLU A 192 -30.88 47.91 -9.16
N LYS A 193 -29.82 47.18 -8.77
CA LYS A 193 -28.81 47.65 -7.81
C LYS A 193 -27.62 48.34 -8.48
N GLU A 194 -27.26 48.01 -9.72
CA GLU A 194 -26.14 48.65 -10.43
C GLU A 194 -26.46 50.07 -10.97
N ASP A 195 -27.73 50.44 -11.12
CA ASP A 195 -28.14 51.78 -11.62
C ASP A 195 -28.28 52.86 -10.52
N LYS A 196 -27.97 52.55 -9.25
CA LYS A 196 -28.10 53.51 -8.12
C LYS A 196 -26.80 53.99 -7.47
N ASP A 197 -25.62 53.50 -7.88
CA ASP A 197 -24.33 53.90 -7.30
C ASP A 197 -23.44 54.77 -8.21
N LYS A 198 -24.02 55.39 -9.24
CA LYS A 198 -23.35 56.38 -10.10
C LYS A 198 -23.91 57.79 -9.91
N ASP A 199 -23.86 58.33 -8.70
CA ASP A 199 -23.97 59.78 -8.45
C ASP A 199 -23.47 60.14 -7.03
N ALA A 200 -22.18 60.49 -6.89
CA ALA A 200 -21.69 61.55 -5.97
C ALA A 200 -20.15 61.71 -6.03
N PRO A 201 -19.60 62.93 -5.82
CA PRO A 201 -18.33 63.35 -6.42
C PRO A 201 -17.09 63.28 -5.50
N ALA A 202 -15.94 63.50 -6.14
CA ALA A 202 -14.58 63.51 -5.61
C ALA A 202 -14.17 64.82 -4.89
N GLU A 203 -13.40 64.72 -3.81
CA GLU A 203 -12.44 65.72 -3.29
C GLU A 203 -11.32 64.96 -2.53
N ALA A 204 -10.05 64.98 -2.94
CA ALA A 204 -9.03 66.03 -2.82
C ALA A 204 -8.33 66.08 -1.44
N SER A 205 -7.14 65.46 -1.35
CA SER A 205 -5.84 65.97 -0.82
C SER A 205 -4.92 64.83 -0.41
#